data_AF-A0A7Z6YB71-F1
#
_entry.id   AF-A0A7Z6YB71-F1
#
_cell.length_a   1.000
_cell.length_b   1.000
_cell.length_c   1.000
_cell.angle_alpha   90.00
_cell.angle_beta   90.00
_cell.angle_gamma   90.00
#
_symmetry.space_group_name_H-M   'P 1'
#
loop_
_entity.id
_entity.type
_entity.pdbx_description
1 polymer ?
#
loop_
_entity_poly.entity_id
_entity_poly.type
_entity_poly.pdbx_seq_one_letter_code
_entity_poly.pdbx_strand_id
1 'polypeptide(L)' 'MDVIKVRLCVYGQNNSRLGTMDSEGVIRSDQAVIFRVRDGAVYSMHESYLGKLVEGGCRTSRGELIFALRES' A
#
# COMPACT_ATOMS: atom_id res chain seq x y z
N MET A 1 -25.62 4.85 -5.79
CA MET A 1 -24.95 3.95 -4.84
C MET A 1 -23.59 4.54 -4.62
N ASP A 2 -23.47 5.38 -3.59
CA ASP A 2 -22.22 6.04 -3.22
C ASP A 2 -21.21 4.98 -2.84
N VAL A 3 -20.34 4.65 -3.79
CA VAL A 3 -19.15 3.86 -3.52
C VAL A 3 -18.28 4.77 -2.68
N ILE A 4 -18.39 4.65 -1.36
CA ILE A 4 -17.44 5.24 -0.43
C ILE A 4 -16.09 4.74 -0.94
N LYS A 5 -15.33 5.62 -1.61
CA LYS A 5 -13.95 5.31 -2.01
C LYS A 5 -13.18 5.20 -0.71
N VAL A 6 -13.15 3.99 -0.15
CA VAL A 6 -12.36 3.68 1.04
C VAL A 6 -10.92 3.98 0.65
N ARG A 7 -10.43 5.12 1.13
CA ARG A 7 -9.03 5.50 1.01
C ARG A 7 -8.35 5.02 2.27
N LEU A 8 -7.54 3.98 2.13
CA LEU A 8 -6.75 3.48 3.25
C LEU A 8 -5.51 4.36 3.40
N CYS A 9 -5.23 4.83 4.61
CA CYS A 9 -3.97 5.48 4.91
C CYS A 9 -2.85 4.42 4.93
N VAL A 10 -1.73 4.76 4.32
CA VAL A 10 -0.56 3.87 4.22
C VAL A 10 0.54 4.41 5.13
N TYR A 11 1.06 3.55 5.99
CA TYR A 11 2.11 3.87 6.96
C TYR A 11 3.30 2.96 6.78
N GLY A 12 4.50 3.53 6.72
CA GLY A 12 5.75 2.79 6.68
C GLY A 12 6.20 2.36 8.07
N GLN A 13 7.48 1.99 8.15
CA GLN A 13 8.15 1.74 9.42
C GLN A 13 8.04 2.97 10.34
N ASN A 14 8.05 2.72 11.65
CA ASN A 14 7.88 3.76 12.68
C ASN A 14 6.59 4.59 12.55
N ASN A 15 5.55 4.02 11.92
CA ASN A 15 4.25 4.65 11.71
C ASN A 15 4.35 5.99 10.94
N SER A 16 5.37 6.16 10.10
CA SER A 16 5.50 7.32 9.21
C SER A 16 4.47 7.23 8.09
N ARG A 17 3.67 8.28 7.90
CA ARG A 17 2.66 8.31 6.83
C ARG A 17 3.35 8.36 5.47
N LEU A 18 3.06 7.37 4.62
CA LEU A 18 3.57 7.28 3.26
C LEU A 18 2.57 7.80 2.23
N GLY A 19 1.27 7.78 2.54
CA GLY A 19 0.26 8.24 1.61
C GLY A 19 -1.11 7.60 1.81
N THR A 20 -1.82 7.41 0.70
CA THR A 20 -3.13 6.73 0.66
C THR A 20 -3.19 5.72 -0.48
N MET A 21 -3.95 4.65 -0.27
CA MET A 21 -4.29 3.66 -1.29
C MET A 21 -5.70 3.93 -1.80
N ASP A 22 -5.89 3.88 -3.12
CA ASP A 22 -7.22 3.91 -3.75
C ASP A 22 -7.80 2.50 -3.97
N SER A 23 -9.03 2.43 -4.48
CA SER A 23 -9.73 1.17 -4.76
C SER A 23 -9.02 0.28 -5.79
N GLU A 24 -8.15 0.87 -6.61
CA GLU A 24 -7.38 0.17 -7.64
C GLU A 24 -6.05 -0.39 -7.11
N GLY A 25 -5.81 -0.28 -5.79
CA GLY A 25 -4.59 -0.74 -5.15
C GLY A 25 -3.38 0.16 -5.43
N VAL A 26 -3.57 1.38 -5.92
CA VAL A 26 -2.46 2.32 -6.20
C VAL A 26 -2.20 3.19 -4.98
N ILE A 27 -0.97 3.13 -4.48
CA ILE A 27 -0.51 3.91 -3.33
C ILE A 27 0.15 5.19 -3.83
N ARG A 28 -0.31 6.35 -3.32
CA ARG A 28 0.24 7.66 -3.66
C ARG A 28 0.54 8.51 -2.43
N SER A 29 1.65 9.26 -2.49
CA SER A 29 1.83 10.48 -1.69
C SER A 29 1.59 11.65 -2.61
N ASP A 30 0.63 12.50 -2.26
CA ASP A 30 0.20 13.63 -3.09
C ASP A 30 -0.14 13.18 -4.52
N GLN A 31 0.70 13.53 -5.50
CA GLN A 31 0.55 13.15 -6.91
C GLN A 31 1.49 12.02 -7.35
N ALA A 32 2.47 11.65 -6.52
CA ALA A 32 3.46 10.63 -6.85
C ALA A 32 2.94 9.23 -6.50
N VAL A 33 2.98 8.31 -7.46
CA VAL A 33 2.75 6.89 -7.18
C VAL A 33 4.00 6.31 -6.52
N ILE A 34 3.79 5.50 -5.48
CA ILE A 34 4.87 4.90 -4.68
C ILE A 34 4.90 3.39 -4.90
N PHE A 35 3.73 2.76 -4.78
CA PHE A 35 3.58 1.32 -4.93
C PHE A 35 2.29 0.98 -5.68
N ARG A 36 2.23 -0.24 -6.20
CA ARG A 36 1.01 -0.83 -6.77
C ARG A 36 0.75 -2.18 -6.14
N VAL A 37 -0.49 -2.42 -5.75
CA VAL A 37 -0.96 -3.70 -5.24
C VAL A 37 -1.82 -4.36 -6.31
N ARG A 38 -1.46 -5.58 -6.70
CA ARG A 38 -2.20 -6.40 -7.68
C ARG A 38 -2.28 -7.81 -7.13
N ASP A 39 -3.51 -8.30 -6.92
CA ASP A 39 -3.77 -9.65 -6.37
C ASP A 39 -2.97 -9.95 -5.08
N GLY A 40 -2.87 -8.95 -4.20
CA GLY A 40 -2.11 -9.02 -2.94
C GLY A 40 -0.59 -8.94 -3.11
N ALA A 41 -0.03 -8.98 -4.32
CA ALA A 41 1.39 -8.72 -4.56
C ALA A 41 1.65 -7.21 -4.67
N VAL A 42 2.77 -6.76 -4.11
CA VAL A 42 3.14 -5.34 -4.06
C VAL A 42 4.37 -5.10 -4.93
N TYR A 43 4.29 -4.06 -5.74
CA TYR A 43 5.30 -3.69 -6.73
C TYR A 43 5.77 -2.25 -6.53
N SER A 44 7.04 -2.01 -6.85
CA SER A 44 7.62 -0.67 -6.95
C SER A 44 7.10 0.08 -8.18
N MET A 45 7.52 1.35 -8.32
CA MET A 45 7.25 2.14 -9.52
C MET A 45 7.84 1.56 -10.81
N HIS A 46 8.92 0.78 -10.69
CA HIS A 46 9.61 0.12 -11.78
C HIS A 46 9.15 -1.34 -11.94
N GLU A 47 7.94 -1.66 -11.47
CA GLU A 47 7.31 -2.99 -11.57
C GLU A 47 8.11 -4.13 -10.93
N SER A 48 9.05 -3.80 -10.04
CA SER A 48 9.80 -4.80 -9.29
C SER A 48 8.94 -5.30 -8.14
N TYR A 49 8.80 -6.61 -8.02
CA TYR A 49 8.12 -7.24 -6.89
C TYR A 49 8.86 -6.95 -5.57
N LEU A 50 8.12 -6.51 -4.55
CA LEU A 50 8.66 -6.15 -3.24
C LEU A 50 8.19 -7.08 -2.13
N GLY A 51 6.96 -7.59 -2.22
CA GLY A 51 6.35 -8.34 -1.13
C GLY A 51 4.88 -8.64 -1.35
N LYS A 52 4.24 -9.13 -0.30
CA LYS A 52 2.78 -9.40 -0.29
C LYS A 52 2.10 -8.58 0.79
N LEU A 53 0.94 -8.06 0.44
CA LEU A 53 -0.04 -7.46 1.33
C LEU A 53 -0.97 -8.57 1.84
N VAL A 54 -0.90 -8.85 3.14
CA VAL A 54 -1.75 -9.83 3.83
C VAL A 54 -2.25 -9.20 5.11
N GLU A 55 -3.55 -9.29 5.38
CA GLU A 55 -4.19 -8.77 6.60
C GLU A 55 -3.84 -7.30 6.90
N GLY A 56 -3.78 -6.46 5.84
CA GLY A 56 -3.45 -5.03 5.95
C GLY A 56 -1.96 -4.70 6.12
N GLY A 57 -1.07 -5.70 6.22
CA GLY A 57 0.38 -5.50 6.29
C GLY A 57 1.10 -5.98 5.04
N CYS A 58 1.93 -5.12 4.43
CA CYS A 58 2.81 -5.50 3.33
C CYS A 58 4.20 -5.89 3.87
N ARG A 59 4.65 -7.11 3.57
CA ARG A 59 5.93 -7.64 4.03
C ARG A 59 6.77 -8.24 2.90
N THR A 60 8.09 -8.15 3.03
CA THR A 60 9.05 -8.86 2.16
C THR A 60 8.91 -10.38 2.32
N SER A 61 9.54 -11.15 1.43
CA SER A 61 9.63 -12.62 1.57
C SER A 61 10.33 -13.09 2.86
N ARG A 62 11.10 -12.19 3.51
CA ARG A 62 11.76 -12.45 4.80
C ARG A 62 10.93 -12.00 6.00
N GLY A 63 9.73 -11.46 5.78
CA GLY A 63 8.81 -11.00 6.82
C GLY A 63 9.02 -9.56 7.28
N GLU A 64 9.95 -8.82 6.69
CA GLU A 64 10.21 -7.42 7.03
C GLU A 64 9.04 -6.55 6.58
N LEU A 65 8.57 -5.65 7.46
CA LEU A 65 7.46 -4.76 7.15
C LEU A 65 7.93 -3.66 6.18
N ILE A 66 7.19 -3.51 5.07
CA ILE A 66 7.35 -2.41 4.12
C ILE A 66 6.37 -1.29 4.48
N PHE A 67 5.07 -1.63 4.60
CA PHE A 67 4.03 -0.71 5.05
C PHE A 67 2.84 -1.45 5.66
N ALA A 68 1.96 -0.71 6.34
CA ALA A 68 0.67 -1.16 6.83
C ALA A 68 -0.45 -0.20 6.38
N LEU A 69 -1.65 -0.76 6.20
CA LEU A 69 -2.87 -0.05 5.87
C LEU A 69 -3.67 0.22 7.14
N ARG A 70 -4.30 1.39 7.21
CA ARG A 70 -5.25 1.77 8.26
C ARG A 70 -6.44 2.48 7.64
N GLU A 71 -7.61 2.24 8.20
CA GLU A 71 -8.79 3.05 7.88
C GLU A 71 -8.55 4.51 8.28
N SER A 72 -9.11 5.46 7.52
CA SER A 72 -8.97 6.90 7.79
C SER A 72 -9.95 7.40 8.83
#